data_AF-A0A5X9FI90-F1
#
_entry.id   AF-A0A5X9FI90-F1
#
_cell.length_a   1.000
_cell.length_b   1.000
_cell.length_c   1.000
_cell.angle_alpha   90.00
_cell.angle_beta   90.00
_cell.angle_gamma   90.00
#
_symmetry.space_group_name_H-M   'P 1'
#
loop_
_entity.id
_entity.type
_entity.pdbx_description
1 polymer ?
#
loop_
_entity_poly.entity_id
_entity_poly.type
_entity_poly.pdbx_seq_one_letter_code
_entity_poly.pdbx_strand_id
1 'polypeptide(L)' 'TPGTLPGLDTLHLMQAQQIRPWPGSALPCLKRDELERLL' A
#
# COMPACT_ATOMS: atom_id res chain seq x y z
N THR A 1 9.81 -2.08 19.24
CA THR A 1 10.67 -1.27 20.13
C THR A 1 10.48 0.19 19.78
N PRO A 2 10.01 1.05 20.69
CA PRO A 2 9.91 2.50 20.42
C PRO A 2 11.26 3.05 19.96
N GLY A 3 11.25 3.92 18.94
CA GLY A 3 12.47 4.52 18.38
C GLY A 3 13.24 3.66 17.37
N THR A 4 12.85 2.40 17.15
CA THR A 4 13.43 1.57 16.08
C THR A 4 12.67 1.78 14.78
N LEU A 5 13.38 2.20 13.72
CA LEU A 5 12.83 2.28 12.37
C LEU A 5 12.40 0.88 11.91
N PRO A 6 11.16 0.69 11.42
CA PRO A 6 10.70 -0.60 10.95
C PRO A 6 11.21 -0.89 9.52
N GLY A 7 11.53 -2.14 9.22
CA GLY A 7 11.94 -2.58 7.88
C GLY A 7 10.74 -2.77 6.94
N LEU A 8 10.08 -1.68 6.54
CA LEU A 8 8.86 -1.69 5.70
C LEU A 8 9.04 -1.05 4.31
N ASP A 9 10.28 -0.73 3.92
CA ASP A 9 10.59 -0.08 2.63
C ASP A 9 10.62 -1.08 1.47
N THR A 10 9.46 -1.67 1.18
CA THR A 10 9.28 -2.59 0.05
C THR A 10 8.23 -2.10 -0.94
N LEU A 11 7.51 -1.03 -0.63
CA LEU A 11 6.41 -0.52 -1.46
C LEU A 11 6.87 -0.08 -2.85
N HIS A 12 8.10 0.43 -2.96
CA HIS A 12 8.70 0.87 -4.22
C HIS A 12 8.94 -0.27 -5.23
N LEU A 13 8.85 -1.54 -4.79
CA LEU A 13 8.94 -2.71 -5.65
C LEU A 13 7.62 -3.02 -6.38
N MET A 14 6.52 -2.40 -5.97
CA MET A 14 5.18 -2.64 -6.52
C MET A 14 4.79 -1.60 -7.56
N GLN A 15 3.73 -1.87 -8.32
CA GLN A 15 3.20 -0.96 -9.33
C GLN A 15 1.94 -0.19 -8.87
N ALA A 16 1.28 -0.65 -7.80
CA ALA A 16 0.06 -0.05 -7.28
C ALA A 16 -0.12 -0.33 -5.79
N GLN A 17 -0.93 0.50 -5.15
CA GLN A 17 -1.46 0.35 -3.80
C GLN A 17 -2.91 -0.11 -3.90
N GLN A 18 -3.46 -0.65 -2.81
CA GLN A 18 -4.85 -1.12 -2.78
C GLN A 18 -5.53 -0.70 -1.47
N ILE A 19 -6.72 -0.12 -1.60
CA ILE A 19 -7.66 0.27 -0.54
C ILE A 19 -7.16 1.41 0.37
N ARG A 20 -5.95 1.30 0.93
CA ARG A 20 -5.36 2.31 1.82
C ARG A 20 -4.00 2.76 1.28
N PRO A 21 -3.84 4.04 0.92
CA PRO A 21 -2.56 4.55 0.47
C PRO A 21 -1.58 4.68 1.64
N TRP A 22 -0.32 4.39 1.37
CA TRP A 22 0.80 4.80 2.18
C TRP A 22 1.01 6.31 2.02
N PRO A 23 1.08 7.08 3.13
CA PRO A 23 1.26 8.53 3.06
C PRO A 23 2.48 8.93 2.23
N GLY A 24 2.28 9.81 1.26
CA GLY A 24 3.35 10.32 0.39
C GLY A 24 3.79 9.38 -0.75
N SER A 25 3.22 8.18 -0.88
CA SER A 25 3.50 7.31 -2.03
C SER A 25 2.85 7.83 -3.31
N ALA A 26 3.61 7.90 -4.40
CA ALA A 26 3.15 8.33 -5.71
C ALA A 26 2.47 7.20 -6.53
N LEU A 27 2.49 5.96 -6.04
CA LEU A 27 1.85 4.84 -6.73
C LEU A 27 0.33 5.02 -6.77
N PRO A 28 -0.34 4.66 -7.88
CA PRO A 28 -1.80 4.70 -7.95
C PRO A 28 -2.41 3.78 -6.88
N CYS A 29 -3.54 4.18 -6.28
CA CYS A 29 -4.20 3.42 -5.22
C CYS A 29 -5.58 2.94 -5.69
N LEU A 30 -5.68 1.64 -5.96
CA LEU A 30 -6.92 0.98 -6.40
C LEU A 30 -7.94 1.00 -5.26
N LYS A 31 -9.19 1.32 -5.57
CA LYS A 31 -10.33 1.26 -4.66
C LYS A 31 -10.81 -0.18 -4.52
N ARG A 32 -11.58 -0.45 -3.46
CA ARG A 32 -12.16 -1.78 -3.20
C ARG A 32 -12.98 -2.29 -4.39
N ASP A 33 -13.71 -1.41 -5.06
CA ASP A 33 -14.64 -1.79 -6.13
C ASP A 33 -13.91 -2.14 -7.45
N GLU A 34 -12.59 -1.96 -7.52
CA GLU A 34 -11.72 -2.39 -8.62
C GLU A 34 -11.14 -3.81 -8.40
N LEU A 35 -11.44 -4.44 -7.24
CA LEU A 35 -10.94 -5.76 -6.86
C LEU A 35 -12.01 -6.84 -7.08
N GLU A 36 -11.57 -8.07 -7.32
CA GLU A 36 -12.47 -9.23 -7.42
C GLU A 36 -13.22 -9.45 -6.10
N ARG A 37 -14.55 -9.56 -6.19
CA ARG A 37 -15.43 -9.82 -5.05
C ARG A 37 -15.84 -11.28 -5.01
N LEU A 38 -15.50 -11.96 -3.90
CA LEU A 38 -15.79 -13.39 -3.72
C LEU A 38 -17.09 -13.66 -2.91
N LEU A 39 -17.59 -12.68 -2.14
CA LEU A 39 -18.77 -12.76 -1.25
C LEU A 39 -19.56 -11.45 -1.23
#